data_AF-A0A317I913-F1
#
_entry.id   AF-A0A317I913-F1
#
_cell.length_a   1.000
_cell.length_b   1.000
_cell.length_c   1.000
_cell.angle_alpha   90.00
_cell.angle_beta   90.00
_cell.angle_gamma   90.00
#
_symmetry.space_group_name_H-M   'P 1'
#
loop_
_entity.id
_entity.type
_entity.pdbx_description
1 polymer ?
#
loop_
_entity_poly.entity_id
_entity_poly.type
_entity_poly.pdbx_seq_one_letter_code
_entity_poly.pdbx_strand_id
1 'polypeptide(L)'
;MGRFINTAIVSFFIFMPEAGRQNVDSPYIHNNTANEFESRQDIRGAEFEFKAAVIAADKLPYVLYRKDFLSELGKYELSETYEAYPGISADELRQAYHKLLVLPFVTRFQLAAFYARHSAFPEAVEVIEQAFKIGIDDLVVKDDDIIKLLKRAQDFHRIVTDIIGPKKLSKTFEENFDRMDLDKDGFIHEDELKKAQLDIGIDSEGQKMIRHLLYHYLEAEASSHDEWVMDVSGLSRKDVKKFEERRNKTWKRLPDR
;
A
#
# COMPACT_ATOMS: atom_id res chain seq x y z
N MET A 1 -0.73 -12.48 20.57
CA MET A 1 -0.88 -11.05 20.97
C MET A 1 -2.17 -10.39 20.48
N GLY A 2 -2.83 -10.83 19.41
CA GLY A 2 -4.03 -10.15 18.88
C GLY A 2 -5.33 -10.21 19.71
N ARG A 3 -5.47 -11.14 20.68
CA ARG A 3 -6.74 -11.29 21.44
C ARG A 3 -6.92 -10.30 22.60
N PHE A 4 -5.86 -9.89 23.30
CA PHE A 4 -5.97 -9.00 24.46
C PHE A 4 -6.12 -7.52 24.07
N ILE A 5 -5.57 -7.12 22.92
CA ILE A 5 -5.61 -5.74 22.43
C ILE A 5 -7.00 -5.39 21.88
N ASN A 6 -7.70 -6.36 21.29
CA ASN A 6 -9.05 -6.16 20.78
C ASN A 6 -10.02 -5.83 21.92
N THR A 7 -9.85 -6.42 23.11
CA THR A 7 -10.72 -6.14 24.25
C THR A 7 -10.54 -4.71 24.76
N ALA A 8 -9.31 -4.22 24.90
CA ALA A 8 -9.04 -2.87 25.41
C ALA A 8 -9.56 -1.76 24.48
N ILE A 9 -9.39 -1.90 23.15
CA ILE A 9 -9.85 -0.90 22.17
C ILE A 9 -11.38 -0.91 22.06
N VAL A 10 -12.01 -2.09 22.06
CA VAL A 10 -13.47 -2.22 22.06
C VAL A 10 -14.05 -1.62 23.34
N SER A 11 -13.42 -1.86 24.50
CA SER A 11 -13.80 -1.20 25.74
C SER A 11 -13.63 0.32 25.65
N PHE A 12 -12.54 0.83 25.07
CA PHE A 12 -12.33 2.28 24.92
C PHE A 12 -13.43 2.95 24.09
N PHE A 13 -13.90 2.31 23.01
CA PHE A 13 -15.05 2.79 22.22
C PHE A 13 -16.38 2.77 22.99
N ILE A 14 -16.53 1.88 23.97
CA ILE A 14 -17.72 1.79 24.82
C ILE A 14 -17.76 2.90 25.88
N PHE A 15 -16.62 3.46 26.26
CA PHE A 15 -16.50 4.35 27.43
C PHE A 15 -16.34 5.84 27.13
N MET A 16 -16.48 6.28 25.88
CA MET A 16 -16.65 7.71 25.62
C MET A 16 -17.92 8.25 26.30
N PRO A 17 -17.87 9.46 26.90
CA PRO A 17 -18.97 10.02 27.67
C PRO A 17 -20.28 10.04 26.86
N GLU A 18 -21.40 9.71 27.52
CA GLU A 18 -22.70 9.40 26.93
C GLU A 18 -23.33 10.49 26.04
N ALA A 19 -22.74 11.70 26.00
CA ALA A 19 -23.26 12.86 25.29
C ALA A 19 -23.22 12.76 23.74
N GLY A 20 -22.86 11.60 23.18
CA GLY A 20 -22.84 11.42 21.73
C GLY A 20 -22.56 10.00 21.27
N ARG A 21 -23.22 8.97 21.84
CA ARG A 21 -23.20 7.59 21.30
C ARG A 21 -23.89 7.55 19.94
N GLN A 22 -23.30 8.17 18.93
CA GLN A 22 -23.53 7.75 17.56
C GLN A 22 -23.02 6.31 17.48
N ASN A 23 -23.83 5.42 16.91
CA ASN A 23 -23.41 4.06 16.62
C ASN A 23 -22.34 4.14 15.53
N VAL A 24 -21.09 4.39 15.92
CA VAL A 24 -19.97 4.54 15.00
C VAL A 24 -19.57 3.15 14.55
N ASP A 25 -19.63 2.96 13.24
CA ASP A 25 -19.26 1.70 12.62
C ASP A 25 -17.78 1.40 12.88
N SER A 26 -17.44 0.15 13.20
CA SER A 26 -16.09 -0.20 13.66
C SER A 26 -15.22 -0.67 12.51
N PRO A 27 -14.14 0.06 12.16
CA PRO A 27 -13.22 -0.35 11.08
C PRO A 27 -12.59 -1.72 11.34
N TYR A 28 -12.38 -2.08 12.61
CA TYR A 28 -11.80 -3.37 13.00
C TYR A 28 -12.74 -4.54 12.73
N ILE A 29 -14.05 -4.36 12.92
CA ILE A 29 -15.03 -5.41 12.64
C ILE A 29 -15.01 -5.71 11.15
N HIS A 30 -15.14 -4.67 10.31
CA HIS A 30 -15.07 -4.81 8.86
C HIS A 30 -13.76 -5.45 8.39
N ASN A 31 -12.61 -5.02 8.90
CA ASN A 31 -11.33 -5.64 8.55
C ASN A 31 -11.27 -7.14 8.91
N ASN A 32 -11.80 -7.54 10.07
CA ASN A 32 -11.83 -8.95 10.46
C ASN A 32 -12.77 -9.75 9.55
N THR A 33 -13.97 -9.23 9.28
CA THR A 33 -14.94 -9.84 8.36
C THR A 33 -14.35 -9.95 6.95
N ALA A 34 -13.62 -8.94 6.47
CA ALA A 34 -12.94 -8.96 5.18
C ALA A 34 -11.92 -10.10 5.09
N ASN A 35 -11.10 -10.28 6.12
CA ASN A 35 -10.14 -11.39 6.20
C ASN A 35 -10.85 -12.75 6.25
N GLU A 36 -12.00 -12.86 6.93
CA GLU A 36 -12.81 -14.08 6.93
C GLU A 36 -13.34 -14.39 5.53
N PHE A 37 -13.89 -13.41 4.82
CA PHE A 37 -14.34 -13.58 3.44
C PHE A 37 -13.18 -13.98 2.51
N GLU A 38 -12.02 -13.32 2.64
CA GLU A 38 -10.83 -13.65 1.84
C GLU A 38 -10.39 -15.10 2.09
N SER A 39 -10.40 -15.55 3.35
CA SER A 39 -10.05 -16.93 3.71
C SER A 39 -10.99 -17.99 3.12
N ARG A 40 -12.24 -17.61 2.86
CA ARG A 40 -13.26 -18.45 2.21
C ARG A 40 -13.26 -18.32 0.69
N GLN A 41 -12.28 -17.61 0.13
CA GLN A 41 -12.20 -17.26 -1.30
C GLN A 41 -13.40 -16.43 -1.80
N ASP A 42 -14.15 -15.78 -0.90
CA ASP A 42 -15.15 -14.80 -1.28
C ASP A 42 -14.48 -13.43 -1.48
N ILE A 43 -13.85 -13.27 -2.65
CA ILE A 43 -13.08 -12.07 -2.99
C ILE A 43 -13.96 -10.82 -2.99
N ARG A 44 -15.25 -10.96 -3.36
CA ARG A 44 -16.18 -9.82 -3.40
C ARG A 44 -16.62 -9.40 -2.01
N GLY A 45 -16.98 -10.36 -1.16
CA GLY A 45 -17.28 -10.08 0.25
C GLY A 45 -16.09 -9.43 0.94
N ALA A 46 -14.88 -9.92 0.67
CA ALA A 46 -13.65 -9.35 1.22
C ALA A 46 -13.42 -7.90 0.78
N GLU A 47 -13.53 -7.62 -0.53
CA GLU A 47 -13.37 -6.27 -1.06
C GLU A 47 -14.40 -5.30 -0.47
N PHE A 48 -15.66 -5.73 -0.40
CA PHE A 48 -16.75 -4.93 0.15
C PHE A 48 -16.46 -4.54 1.61
N GLU A 49 -16.05 -5.49 2.44
CA GLU A 49 -15.74 -5.24 3.84
C GLU A 49 -14.47 -4.41 4.02
N PHE A 50 -13.41 -4.61 3.21
CA PHE A 50 -12.24 -3.72 3.26
C PHE A 50 -12.62 -2.26 2.90
N LYS A 51 -13.48 -2.06 1.89
CA LYS A 51 -14.01 -0.72 1.57
C LYS A 51 -14.85 -0.14 2.72
N ALA A 52 -15.69 -0.97 3.35
CA ALA A 52 -16.46 -0.57 4.52
C ALA A 52 -15.56 -0.17 5.69
N ALA A 53 -14.45 -0.88 5.93
CA ALA A 53 -13.45 -0.52 6.93
C ALA A 53 -12.83 0.87 6.67
N VAL A 54 -12.52 1.19 5.42
CA VAL A 54 -12.02 2.52 5.03
C VAL A 54 -13.07 3.59 5.31
N ILE A 55 -14.33 3.37 4.90
CA ILE A 55 -15.44 4.31 5.12
C ILE A 55 -15.70 4.53 6.62
N ALA A 56 -15.68 3.46 7.41
CA ALA A 56 -15.83 3.52 8.86
C ALA A 56 -14.68 4.31 9.49
N ALA A 57 -13.43 4.08 9.02
CA ALA A 57 -12.25 4.77 9.55
C ALA A 57 -12.31 6.28 9.26
N ASP A 58 -12.80 6.69 8.10
CA ASP A 58 -12.95 8.10 7.72
C ASP A 58 -14.04 8.83 8.52
N LYS A 59 -15.04 8.10 9.01
CA LYS A 59 -16.13 8.65 9.83
C LYS A 59 -15.77 8.81 11.30
N LEU A 60 -14.60 8.33 11.72
CA LEU A 60 -14.15 8.49 13.10
C LEU A 60 -13.94 9.98 13.44
N PRO A 61 -14.42 10.46 14.60
CA PRO A 61 -14.27 11.86 15.00
C PRO A 61 -12.85 12.16 15.53
N TYR A 62 -11.84 12.07 14.65
CA TYR A 62 -10.41 12.21 15.00
C TYR A 62 -10.08 13.47 15.78
N VAL A 63 -10.71 14.60 15.46
CA VAL A 63 -10.46 15.87 16.15
C VAL A 63 -10.84 15.75 17.63
N LEU A 64 -11.94 15.08 17.95
CA LEU A 64 -12.35 14.83 19.32
C LEU A 64 -11.39 13.84 19.99
N TYR A 65 -11.06 12.74 19.32
CA TYR A 65 -10.11 11.76 19.85
C TYR A 65 -8.76 12.37 20.17
N ARG A 66 -8.23 13.22 19.29
CA ARG A 66 -6.96 13.93 19.49
C ARG A 66 -7.03 14.88 20.69
N LYS A 67 -8.13 15.63 20.83
CA LYS A 67 -8.34 16.53 21.96
C LYS A 67 -8.41 15.76 23.28
N ASP A 68 -9.18 14.68 23.30
CA ASP A 68 -9.36 13.84 24.49
C ASP A 68 -8.03 13.18 24.88
N PHE A 69 -7.27 12.67 23.91
CA PHE A 69 -5.94 12.11 24.15
C PHE A 69 -5.01 13.10 24.84
N LEU A 70 -4.88 14.32 24.29
CA LEU A 70 -4.01 15.36 24.87
C LEU A 70 -4.48 15.77 26.27
N SER A 71 -5.79 15.85 26.48
CA SER A 71 -6.38 16.13 27.79
C SER A 71 -6.06 15.04 28.80
N GLU A 72 -6.24 13.76 28.44
CA GLU A 72 -5.93 12.63 29.34
C GLU A 72 -4.43 12.50 29.60
N LEU A 73 -3.60 12.69 28.58
CA LEU A 73 -2.15 12.66 28.73
C LEU A 73 -1.65 13.76 29.67
N GLY A 74 -2.21 14.97 29.57
CA GLY A 74 -1.88 16.07 30.49
C GLY A 74 -2.22 15.75 31.95
N LYS A 75 -3.22 14.91 32.24
CA LYS A 75 -3.52 14.48 33.61
C LYS A 75 -2.44 13.55 34.17
N TYR A 76 -1.89 12.66 33.34
CA TYR A 76 -0.74 11.82 33.75
C TYR A 76 0.51 12.65 34.03
N GLU A 77 0.73 13.73 33.27
CA GLU A 77 1.86 14.63 33.51
C GLU A 77 1.74 15.40 34.83
N LEU A 78 0.51 15.66 35.29
CA LEU A 78 0.24 16.37 36.53
C LEU A 78 0.24 15.47 37.78
N SER A 79 0.07 14.15 37.61
CA SER A 79 -0.10 13.23 38.74
C SER A 79 0.40 11.83 38.40
N GLU A 80 1.47 11.39 39.08
CA GLU A 80 2.05 10.05 38.93
C GLU A 80 1.07 8.93 39.35
N THR A 81 0.09 9.24 40.20
CA THR A 81 -0.93 8.30 40.66
C THR A 81 -2.23 8.37 39.85
N TYR A 82 -2.26 9.17 38.78
CA TYR A 82 -3.42 9.22 37.92
C TYR A 82 -3.49 7.93 37.09
N GLU A 83 -4.67 7.32 37.03
CA GLU A 83 -4.99 6.25 36.11
C GLU A 83 -6.25 6.65 35.34
N ALA A 84 -6.15 6.64 34.02
CA ALA A 84 -7.31 6.84 33.16
C ALA A 84 -8.22 5.63 33.32
N TYR A 85 -9.51 5.86 33.55
CA TYR A 85 -10.51 4.79 33.57
C TYR A 85 -10.40 3.99 32.25
N PRO A 86 -10.32 2.64 32.28
CA PRO A 86 -10.64 1.73 33.39
C PRO A 86 -9.46 1.30 34.29
N GLY A 87 -8.46 2.15 34.51
CA GLY A 87 -7.24 1.80 35.26
C GLY A 87 -6.10 1.39 34.33
N ILE A 88 -6.02 2.00 33.15
CA ILE A 88 -4.90 1.74 32.21
C ILE A 88 -3.74 2.67 32.54
N SER A 89 -2.54 2.26 32.17
CA SER A 89 -1.33 3.09 32.27
C SER A 89 -1.27 4.17 31.17
N ALA A 90 -0.41 5.17 31.35
CA ALA A 90 -0.13 6.19 30.33
C ALA A 90 0.35 5.57 29.00
N ASP A 91 1.15 4.51 29.06
CA ASP A 91 1.66 3.83 27.85
C ASP A 91 0.57 3.03 27.14
N GLU A 92 -0.32 2.35 27.87
CA GLU A 92 -1.48 1.69 27.28
C GLU A 92 -2.44 2.70 26.64
N LEU A 93 -2.66 3.85 27.29
CA LEU A 93 -3.44 4.95 26.73
C LEU A 93 -2.81 5.43 25.42
N ARG A 94 -1.51 5.73 25.40
CA ARG A 94 -0.78 6.12 24.18
C ARG A 94 -0.94 5.07 23.08
N GLN A 95 -0.70 3.79 23.37
CA GLN A 95 -0.84 2.72 22.39
C GLN A 95 -2.26 2.60 21.83
N ALA A 96 -3.29 2.78 22.66
CA ALA A 96 -4.68 2.75 22.22
C ALA A 96 -4.99 3.90 21.25
N TYR A 97 -4.59 5.12 21.60
CA TYR A 97 -4.76 6.29 20.74
C TYR A 97 -3.90 6.23 19.49
N HIS A 98 -2.66 5.73 19.57
CA HIS A 98 -1.80 5.57 18.39
C HIS A 98 -2.45 4.68 17.34
N LYS A 99 -2.99 3.54 17.77
CA LYS A 99 -3.73 2.62 16.88
C LYS A 99 -4.93 3.30 16.26
N LEU A 100 -5.70 4.06 17.07
CA LEU A 100 -6.88 4.78 16.61
C LEU A 100 -6.52 5.83 15.56
N LEU A 101 -5.54 6.70 15.83
CA LEU A 101 -5.11 7.79 14.95
C LEU A 101 -4.52 7.31 13.62
N VAL A 102 -4.00 6.08 13.59
CA VAL A 102 -3.39 5.46 12.39
C VAL A 102 -4.41 4.71 11.52
N LEU A 103 -5.64 4.50 11.99
CA LEU A 103 -6.65 3.71 11.28
C LEU A 103 -6.91 4.13 9.83
N PRO A 104 -7.06 5.42 9.46
CA PRO A 104 -7.35 5.80 8.08
C PRO A 104 -6.26 5.38 7.10
N PHE A 105 -5.01 5.41 7.58
CA PHE A 105 -3.85 4.98 6.83
C PHE A 105 -3.81 3.45 6.72
N VAL A 106 -3.96 2.74 7.85
CA VAL A 106 -3.85 1.28 7.90
C VAL A 106 -4.95 0.58 7.11
N THR A 107 -6.20 1.02 7.21
CA THR A 107 -7.31 0.40 6.46
C THR A 107 -7.11 0.49 4.96
N ARG A 108 -6.61 1.64 4.47
CA ARG A 108 -6.23 1.80 3.05
C ARG A 108 -5.04 0.95 2.68
N PHE A 109 -4.00 0.91 3.52
CA PHE A 109 -2.85 0.05 3.24
C PHE A 109 -3.26 -1.44 3.17
N GLN A 110 -4.18 -1.88 4.03
CA GLN A 110 -4.74 -3.23 4.00
C GLN A 110 -5.55 -3.49 2.72
N LEU A 111 -6.41 -2.57 2.32
CA LEU A 111 -7.17 -2.66 1.06
C LEU A 111 -6.23 -2.68 -0.17
N ALA A 112 -5.20 -1.84 -0.17
CA ALA A 112 -4.18 -1.84 -1.24
C ALA A 112 -3.44 -3.19 -1.30
N ALA A 113 -3.05 -3.73 -0.14
CA ALA A 113 -2.41 -5.04 -0.06
C ALA A 113 -3.34 -6.17 -0.52
N PHE A 114 -4.63 -6.08 -0.22
CA PHE A 114 -5.66 -6.99 -0.75
C PHE A 114 -5.68 -6.93 -2.28
N TYR A 115 -5.78 -5.75 -2.87
CA TYR A 115 -5.76 -5.60 -4.33
C TYR A 115 -4.51 -6.18 -4.98
N ALA A 116 -3.32 -5.94 -4.40
CA ALA A 116 -2.08 -6.50 -4.92
C ALA A 116 -2.05 -8.04 -4.88
N ARG A 117 -2.58 -8.67 -3.81
CA ARG A 117 -2.67 -10.14 -3.71
C ARG A 117 -3.56 -10.76 -4.79
N HIS A 118 -4.55 -10.01 -5.26
CA HIS A 118 -5.48 -10.42 -6.30
C HIS A 118 -5.14 -9.84 -7.68
N SER A 119 -3.89 -9.43 -7.89
CA SER A 119 -3.36 -8.87 -9.15
C SER A 119 -4.07 -7.61 -9.67
N ALA A 120 -4.84 -6.93 -8.82
CA ALA A 120 -5.46 -5.64 -9.09
C ALA A 120 -4.47 -4.50 -8.78
N PHE A 121 -3.30 -4.53 -9.43
CA PHE A 121 -2.21 -3.60 -9.11
C PHE A 121 -2.58 -2.12 -9.32
N PRO A 122 -3.31 -1.72 -10.39
CA PRO A 122 -3.73 -0.32 -10.56
C PRO A 122 -4.52 0.20 -9.34
N GLU A 123 -5.50 -0.57 -8.88
CA GLU A 123 -6.31 -0.24 -7.70
C GLU A 123 -5.44 -0.24 -6.42
N ALA A 124 -4.48 -1.16 -6.31
CA ALA A 124 -3.53 -1.16 -5.20
C ALA A 124 -2.70 0.14 -5.14
N VAL A 125 -2.23 0.66 -6.28
CA VAL A 125 -1.52 1.95 -6.35
C VAL A 125 -2.45 3.10 -5.99
N GLU A 126 -3.64 3.15 -6.59
CA GLU A 126 -4.61 4.21 -6.31
C GLU A 126 -4.93 4.30 -4.79
N VAL A 127 -5.12 3.16 -4.12
CA VAL A 127 -5.44 3.14 -2.68
C VAL A 127 -4.24 3.46 -1.80
N ILE A 128 -3.03 2.97 -2.10
CA ILE A 128 -1.85 3.30 -1.27
C ILE A 128 -1.45 4.78 -1.41
N GLU A 129 -1.62 5.37 -2.59
CA GLU A 129 -1.44 6.82 -2.80
C GLU A 129 -2.45 7.63 -1.96
N GLN A 130 -3.71 7.16 -1.86
CA GLN A 130 -4.70 7.76 -0.96
C GLN A 130 -4.27 7.66 0.51
N ALA A 131 -3.69 6.54 0.93
CA ALA A 131 -3.16 6.38 2.29
C ALA A 131 -2.08 7.43 2.57
N PHE A 132 -1.10 7.59 1.67
CA PHE A 132 -0.06 8.62 1.80
C PHE A 132 -0.60 10.04 1.78
N LYS A 133 -1.64 10.32 0.98
CA LYS A 133 -2.28 11.63 0.92
C LYS A 133 -2.93 12.02 2.24
N ILE A 134 -3.55 11.07 2.94
CA ILE A 134 -4.10 11.30 4.28
C ILE A 134 -2.96 11.45 5.29
N GLY A 135 -1.90 10.67 5.12
CA GLY A 135 -0.74 10.69 5.98
C GLY A 135 -1.01 10.01 7.32
N ILE A 136 -0.11 10.25 8.27
CA ILE A 136 -0.23 9.79 9.65
C ILE A 136 -0.20 11.01 10.55
N ASP A 137 -0.99 10.97 11.63
CA ASP A 137 -1.06 12.05 12.61
C ASP A 137 0.32 12.38 13.21
N ASP A 138 0.58 13.65 13.47
CA ASP A 138 1.87 14.13 13.96
C ASP A 138 2.19 13.64 15.38
N LEU A 139 1.17 13.29 16.16
CA LEU A 139 1.34 12.76 17.52
C LEU A 139 1.95 11.36 17.54
N VAL A 140 1.83 10.60 16.44
CA VAL A 140 2.18 9.17 16.41
C VAL A 140 3.34 8.87 15.47
N VAL A 141 3.81 9.87 14.71
CA VAL A 141 4.90 9.71 13.71
C VAL A 141 6.23 9.27 14.31
N LYS A 142 6.44 9.49 15.61
CA LYS A 142 7.67 9.11 16.34
C LYS A 142 7.62 7.71 16.95
N ASP A 143 6.48 7.03 16.87
CA ASP A 143 6.34 5.67 17.38
C ASP A 143 7.07 4.68 16.47
N ASP A 144 7.94 3.85 17.04
CA ASP A 144 8.78 2.91 16.30
C ASP A 144 7.98 1.94 15.42
N ASP A 145 6.82 1.49 15.90
CA ASP A 145 5.98 0.56 15.15
C ASP A 145 5.28 1.25 13.98
N ILE A 146 4.96 2.54 14.14
CA ILE A 146 4.41 3.39 13.08
C ILE A 146 5.48 3.71 12.03
N ILE A 147 6.73 3.96 12.44
CA ILE A 147 7.85 4.14 11.51
C ILE A 147 8.07 2.87 10.67
N LYS A 148 8.05 1.69 11.31
CA LYS A 148 8.15 0.39 10.61
C LYS A 148 6.98 0.20 9.64
N LEU A 149 5.76 0.56 10.05
CA LEU A 149 4.58 0.51 9.20
C LEU A 149 4.73 1.41 7.97
N LEU A 150 5.15 2.66 8.15
CA LEU A 150 5.38 3.61 7.05
C LEU A 150 6.42 3.10 6.08
N LYS A 151 7.55 2.58 6.59
CA LYS A 151 8.58 1.98 5.75
C LYS A 151 8.02 0.82 4.92
N ARG A 152 7.25 -0.07 5.55
CA ARG A 152 6.60 -1.19 4.85
C ARG A 152 5.62 -0.71 3.78
N ALA A 153 4.85 0.34 4.04
CA ALA A 153 3.95 0.93 3.06
C ALA A 153 4.70 1.58 1.89
N GLN A 154 5.83 2.24 2.15
CA GLN A 154 6.70 2.80 1.10
C GLN A 154 7.33 1.73 0.24
N ASP A 155 7.87 0.68 0.86
CA ASP A 155 8.42 -0.47 0.15
C ASP A 155 7.35 -1.16 -0.69
N PHE A 156 6.14 -1.35 -0.14
CA PHE A 156 5.00 -1.89 -0.86
C PHE A 156 4.62 -1.02 -2.06
N HIS A 157 4.47 0.29 -1.87
CA HIS A 157 4.14 1.20 -2.96
C HIS A 157 5.17 1.14 -4.08
N ARG A 158 6.47 1.18 -3.74
CA ARG A 158 7.55 1.01 -4.73
C ARG A 158 7.40 -0.29 -5.50
N ILE A 159 7.21 -1.42 -4.81
CA ILE A 159 7.08 -2.74 -5.45
C ILE A 159 5.89 -2.76 -6.42
N VAL A 160 4.71 -2.29 -6.00
CA VAL A 160 3.53 -2.28 -6.87
C VAL A 160 3.72 -1.33 -8.05
N THR A 161 4.30 -0.15 -7.83
CA THR A 161 4.63 0.78 -8.93
C THR A 161 5.64 0.18 -9.90
N ASP A 162 6.62 -0.59 -9.44
CA ASP A 162 7.58 -1.27 -10.32
C ASP A 162 6.90 -2.39 -11.12
N ILE A 163 5.96 -3.13 -10.53
CA ILE A 163 5.15 -4.14 -11.23
C ILE A 163 4.32 -3.50 -12.36
N ILE A 164 3.79 -2.29 -12.14
CA ILE A 164 3.03 -1.55 -13.16
C ILE A 164 3.96 -0.83 -14.15
N GLY A 165 5.10 -0.34 -13.69
CA GLY A 165 5.98 0.50 -14.50
C GLY A 165 5.33 1.81 -14.95
N PRO A 166 6.01 2.55 -15.85
CA PRO A 166 5.52 3.84 -16.34
C PRO A 166 4.33 3.71 -17.30
N LYS A 167 3.55 4.79 -17.40
CA LYS A 167 2.40 4.90 -18.32
C LYS A 167 2.78 4.89 -19.80
N LYS A 168 4.01 5.30 -20.13
CA LYS A 168 4.56 5.36 -21.50
C LYS A 168 5.81 4.50 -21.57
N LEU A 169 5.66 3.20 -21.37
CA LEU A 169 6.77 2.26 -21.25
C LEU A 169 7.64 2.28 -22.49
N SER A 170 7.07 2.11 -23.68
CA SER A 170 7.84 2.07 -24.92
C SER A 170 8.56 3.38 -25.21
N LYS A 171 7.93 4.52 -24.92
CA LYS A 171 8.56 5.84 -25.12
C LYS A 171 9.75 6.04 -24.19
N THR A 172 9.59 5.69 -22.92
CA THR A 172 10.65 5.82 -21.91
C THR A 172 11.81 4.88 -22.22
N PHE A 173 11.51 3.67 -22.71
CA PHE A 173 12.49 2.71 -23.18
C PHE A 173 13.26 3.24 -24.39
N GLU A 174 12.58 3.77 -25.41
CA GLU A 174 13.19 4.37 -26.60
C GLU A 174 14.16 5.51 -26.25
N GLU A 175 13.75 6.40 -25.34
CA GLU A 175 14.56 7.56 -24.91
C GLU A 175 15.84 7.16 -24.17
N ASN A 176 15.88 5.94 -23.60
CA ASN A 176 17.04 5.43 -22.86
C ASN A 176 17.75 4.27 -23.57
N PHE A 177 17.27 3.84 -24.75
CA PHE A 177 17.72 2.60 -25.39
C PHE A 177 19.23 2.59 -25.62
N ASP A 178 19.75 3.57 -26.35
CA ASP A 178 21.16 3.63 -26.75
C ASP A 178 22.12 3.78 -25.54
N ARG A 179 21.56 4.14 -24.38
CA ARG A 179 22.30 4.25 -23.12
C ARG A 179 22.34 2.92 -22.36
N MET A 180 21.29 2.11 -22.50
CA MET A 180 21.19 0.78 -21.90
C MET A 180 21.89 -0.28 -22.77
N ASP A 181 21.89 -0.11 -24.09
CA ASP A 181 22.55 -1.00 -25.07
C ASP A 181 24.06 -0.75 -25.07
N LEU A 182 24.78 -1.46 -24.20
CA LEU A 182 26.19 -1.18 -23.93
C LEU A 182 27.11 -1.74 -25.02
N ASP A 183 26.74 -2.86 -25.62
CA ASP A 183 27.51 -3.50 -26.70
C ASP A 183 27.02 -3.13 -28.11
N LYS A 184 25.89 -2.42 -28.22
CA LYS A 184 25.32 -1.86 -29.45
C LYS A 184 24.86 -2.93 -30.43
N ASP A 185 24.39 -4.06 -29.92
CA ASP A 185 23.87 -5.16 -30.73
C ASP A 185 22.40 -4.94 -31.16
N GLY A 186 21.75 -3.90 -30.63
CA GLY A 186 20.36 -3.57 -30.92
C GLY A 186 19.35 -4.27 -30.02
N PHE A 187 19.81 -4.90 -28.94
CA PHE A 187 19.01 -5.57 -27.92
C PHE A 187 19.46 -5.15 -26.52
N ILE A 188 18.55 -5.22 -25.55
CA ILE A 188 18.90 -4.98 -24.14
C ILE A 188 18.79 -6.28 -23.36
N HIS A 189 19.92 -6.76 -22.87
CA HIS A 189 20.01 -7.97 -22.07
C HIS A 189 19.69 -7.71 -20.60
N GLU A 190 19.29 -8.75 -19.85
CA GLU A 190 18.96 -8.62 -18.42
C GLU A 190 20.12 -7.99 -17.61
N ASP A 191 21.37 -8.38 -17.91
CA ASP A 191 22.55 -7.85 -17.24
C ASP A 191 22.84 -6.38 -17.59
N GLU A 192 22.42 -5.91 -18.76
CA GLU A 192 22.51 -4.51 -19.14
C GLU A 192 21.46 -3.67 -18.41
N LEU A 193 20.24 -4.18 -18.26
CA LEU A 193 19.23 -3.55 -17.40
C LEU A 193 19.73 -3.45 -15.95
N LYS A 194 20.36 -4.51 -15.41
CA LYS A 194 20.94 -4.47 -14.05
C LYS A 194 22.04 -3.42 -13.94
N LYS A 195 22.89 -3.26 -14.95
CA LYS A 195 23.90 -2.19 -14.98
C LYS A 195 23.25 -0.81 -15.07
N ALA A 196 22.21 -0.66 -15.89
CA ALA A 196 21.47 0.59 -16.06
C ALA A 196 20.75 1.05 -14.77
N GLN A 197 20.37 0.13 -13.87
CA GLN A 197 19.84 0.50 -12.54
C GLN A 197 20.82 1.33 -11.71
N LEU A 198 22.13 1.22 -11.99
CA LEU A 198 23.18 1.95 -11.28
C LEU A 198 23.59 3.25 -12.02
N ASP A 199 23.01 3.53 -13.20
CA ASP A 199 23.30 4.74 -13.96
C ASP A 199 22.53 5.94 -13.43
N ILE A 200 23.26 6.86 -12.77
CA ILE A 200 22.72 8.09 -12.17
C ILE A 200 22.18 9.10 -13.17
N GLY A 201 22.49 8.97 -14.46
CA GLY A 201 21.98 9.87 -15.47
C GLY A 201 20.70 9.38 -16.15
N ILE A 202 20.19 8.20 -15.78
CA ILE A 202 18.82 7.78 -16.11
C ILE A 202 17.89 8.37 -15.05
N ASP A 203 16.86 9.10 -15.49
CA ASP A 203 15.94 9.79 -14.59
C ASP A 203 15.03 8.83 -13.80
N SER A 204 14.19 9.37 -12.92
CA SER A 204 13.32 8.55 -12.08
C SER A 204 12.30 7.70 -12.88
N GLU A 205 11.84 8.17 -14.04
CA GLU A 205 10.89 7.42 -14.87
C GLU A 205 11.62 6.30 -15.64
N GLY A 206 12.81 6.57 -16.16
CA GLY A 206 13.70 5.55 -16.72
C GLY A 206 14.08 4.47 -15.69
N GLN A 207 14.38 4.87 -14.46
CA GLN A 207 14.66 3.92 -13.38
C GLN A 207 13.43 3.05 -13.03
N LYS A 208 12.21 3.60 -13.06
CA LYS A 208 10.98 2.80 -12.93
C LYS A 208 10.79 1.83 -14.11
N MET A 209 11.05 2.30 -15.34
CA MET A 209 11.01 1.49 -16.55
C MET A 209 11.97 0.30 -16.46
N ILE A 210 13.20 0.50 -16.01
CA ILE A 210 14.20 -0.56 -15.85
C ILE A 210 13.74 -1.60 -14.82
N ARG A 211 13.29 -1.17 -13.64
CA ARG A 211 12.78 -2.10 -12.60
C ARG A 211 11.57 -2.90 -13.09
N HIS A 212 10.67 -2.25 -13.84
CA HIS A 212 9.53 -2.91 -14.45
C HIS A 212 9.94 -3.97 -15.48
N LEU A 213 10.86 -3.64 -16.38
CA LEU A 213 11.36 -4.59 -17.38
C LEU A 213 12.14 -5.74 -16.76
N LEU A 214 12.90 -5.50 -15.70
CA LEU A 214 13.57 -6.59 -14.96
C LEU A 214 12.57 -7.53 -14.29
N TYR A 215 11.48 -7.00 -13.74
CA TYR A 215 10.44 -7.84 -13.13
C TYR A 215 9.72 -8.71 -14.18
N HIS A 216 9.49 -8.17 -15.38
CA HIS A 216 8.76 -8.84 -16.47
C HIS A 216 9.64 -9.30 -17.64
N TYR A 217 10.95 -9.49 -17.42
CA TYR A 217 11.93 -9.61 -18.50
C TYR A 217 11.55 -10.67 -19.53
N LEU A 218 11.28 -11.90 -19.05
CA LEU A 218 10.91 -13.03 -19.91
C LEU A 218 9.57 -12.82 -20.63
N GLU A 219 8.61 -12.15 -20.00
CA GLU A 219 7.32 -11.85 -20.64
C GLU A 219 7.49 -10.78 -21.73
N ALA A 220 8.29 -9.75 -21.44
CA ALA A 220 8.61 -8.70 -22.39
C ALA A 220 9.35 -9.27 -23.61
N GLU A 221 10.35 -10.11 -23.40
CA GLU A 221 11.11 -10.75 -24.48
C GLU A 221 10.25 -11.72 -25.32
N ALA A 222 9.38 -12.51 -24.68
CA ALA A 222 8.40 -13.34 -25.38
C ALA A 222 7.29 -12.53 -26.09
N SER A 223 7.31 -11.19 -25.99
CA SER A 223 6.23 -10.37 -26.51
C SER A 223 6.24 -10.17 -28.02
N SER A 224 7.38 -10.26 -28.70
CA SER A 224 7.41 -10.15 -30.16
C SER A 224 7.45 -11.45 -30.94
N HIS A 225 7.78 -12.56 -30.29
CA HIS A 225 7.85 -13.90 -30.87
C HIS A 225 6.47 -14.41 -31.29
N ASP A 226 6.17 -14.28 -32.58
CA ASP A 226 5.05 -14.91 -33.27
C ASP A 226 5.47 -16.17 -34.05
N GLU A 227 6.77 -16.49 -34.08
CA GLU A 227 7.34 -17.57 -34.89
C GLU A 227 8.16 -18.58 -34.05
N TRP A 228 8.13 -19.83 -34.50
CA TRP A 228 8.40 -21.06 -33.75
C TRP A 228 9.88 -21.33 -33.39
N VAL A 229 10.74 -20.31 -33.42
CA VAL A 229 12.17 -20.43 -33.11
C VAL A 229 12.50 -19.51 -31.95
N MET A 230 12.83 -20.09 -30.79
CA MET A 230 13.21 -19.39 -29.57
C MET A 230 14.66 -18.92 -29.63
N ASP A 231 14.98 -17.98 -30.51
CA ASP A 231 16.23 -17.23 -30.36
C ASP A 231 15.97 -16.07 -29.39
N VAL A 232 16.32 -16.32 -28.14
CA VAL A 232 16.30 -15.38 -27.02
C VAL A 232 17.53 -14.48 -27.17
N SER A 233 17.35 -13.27 -27.70
CA SER A 233 18.45 -12.34 -27.98
C SER A 233 18.32 -11.01 -27.24
N GLY A 234 17.53 -10.94 -26.16
CA GLY A 234 17.33 -9.73 -25.38
C GLY A 234 16.11 -8.90 -25.82
N LEU A 235 15.87 -7.79 -25.11
CA LEU A 235 14.72 -6.92 -25.36
C LEU A 235 15.00 -5.96 -26.53
N SER A 236 14.29 -6.14 -27.64
CA SER A 236 14.24 -5.13 -28.70
C SER A 236 13.18 -4.04 -28.42
N ARG A 237 13.25 -2.94 -29.15
CA ARG A 237 12.18 -1.90 -29.18
C ARG A 237 10.80 -2.49 -29.52
N LYS A 238 10.77 -3.52 -30.38
CA LYS A 238 9.52 -4.19 -30.81
C LYS A 238 8.93 -5.03 -29.68
N ASP A 239 9.77 -5.68 -28.88
CA ASP A 239 9.37 -6.48 -27.72
C ASP A 239 8.65 -5.64 -26.69
N VAL A 240 9.30 -4.55 -26.24
CA VAL A 240 8.73 -3.65 -25.23
C VAL A 240 7.42 -3.02 -25.70
N LYS A 241 7.32 -2.67 -27.00
CA LYS A 241 6.07 -2.15 -27.58
C LYS A 241 4.94 -3.17 -27.57
N LYS A 242 5.18 -4.39 -28.07
CA LYS A 242 4.16 -5.45 -28.04
C LYS A 242 3.81 -5.84 -26.60
N PHE A 243 4.77 -5.83 -25.68
CA PHE A 243 4.56 -6.07 -24.26
C PHE A 243 3.62 -5.02 -23.64
N GLU A 244 3.89 -3.73 -23.85
CA GLU A 244 3.02 -2.64 -23.40
C GLU A 244 1.60 -2.76 -23.97
N GLU A 245 1.45 -3.09 -25.25
CA GLU A 245 0.15 -3.30 -25.90
C GLU A 245 -0.64 -4.47 -25.29
N ARG A 246 0.03 -5.60 -24.99
CA ARG A 246 -0.61 -6.75 -24.32
C ARG A 246 -1.02 -6.39 -22.90
N ARG A 247 -0.10 -5.80 -22.13
CA ARG A 247 -0.32 -5.37 -20.74
C ARG A 247 -1.53 -4.45 -20.62
N ASN A 248 -1.64 -3.46 -21.52
CA ASN A 248 -2.76 -2.53 -21.55
C ASN A 248 -4.12 -3.20 -21.88
N LYS A 249 -4.12 -4.41 -22.47
CA LYS A 249 -5.33 -5.23 -22.68
C LYS A 249 -5.63 -6.16 -21.50
N THR A 250 -4.59 -6.65 -20.82
CA THR A 250 -4.69 -7.64 -19.74
C THR A 250 -5.10 -7.01 -18.42
N TRP A 251 -4.64 -5.80 -18.12
CA TRP A 251 -5.05 -5.09 -16.90
C TRP A 251 -6.47 -4.59 -17.02
N LYS A 252 -7.40 -5.50 -16.76
CA LYS A 252 -8.79 -5.17 -16.50
C LYS A 252 -8.89 -4.86 -15.02
N ARG A 253 -9.51 -3.73 -14.72
CA ARG A 253 -9.98 -3.45 -13.36
C ARG A 253 -10.79 -4.64 -12.85
N LEU A 254 -10.80 -4.85 -11.54
CA LEU A 254 -11.74 -5.81 -10.96
C LEU A 254 -13.13 -5.49 -11.53
N PRO A 255 -13.82 -6.49 -12.12
CA PRO A 255 -14.98 -6.20 -12.94
C PRO A 255 -16.06 -5.52 -12.10
N ASP A 256 -16.32 -4.24 -12.42
CA ASP A 256 -17.51 -3.53 -11.96
C ASP A 256 -18.73 -4.34 -12.44
N ARG A 257 -19.49 -4.93 -11.52
CA ARG A 257 -20.75 -5.62 -11.83
C ARG A 257 -21.90 -4.94 -11.13
#